data_AF-A0A1H8IIE8-F1
#
_entry.id   AF-A0A1H8IIE8-F1
#
_cell.length_a   1.000
_cell.length_b   1.000
_cell.length_c   1.000
_cell.angle_alpha   90.00
_cell.angle_beta   90.00
_cell.angle_gamma   90.00
#
_symmetry.space_group_name_H-M   'P 1'
#
loop_
_entity.id
_entity.type
_entity.pdbx_description
1 polymer ?
#
loop_
_entity_poly.entity_id
_entity_poly.type
_entity_poly.pdbx_seq_one_letter_code
_entity_poly.pdbx_strand_id
1 'polypeptide(L)'
;MSSLEQQLLKLVSKHSARGILIDTNVLLLYLFGNLLPSAIGQKRLSKYGTQDVDLVSQFVGRFGQLLTTQHVLAETSNLARQIIGGGLRHELSLRLHPLFCLEKPGSLKSCNVDGAAIDADLFARLGLTDAGLTSLVQADTLLLTDDLDLYVSAVSAGGDAINFTHMREAAGTV
;
A
#
# COMPACT_ATOMS: atom_id res chain seq x y z
N MET A 1 -0.15 -26.20 4.98
CA MET A 1 -0.14 -24.81 4.49
C MET A 1 -1.55 -24.47 4.05
N SER A 2 -2.10 -23.35 4.51
CA SER A 2 -3.44 -22.92 4.13
C SER A 2 -3.49 -22.63 2.61
N SER A 3 -4.69 -22.72 2.00
CA SER A 3 -4.86 -22.36 0.58
C SER A 3 -4.41 -20.93 0.29
N LEU A 4 -4.55 -20.02 1.27
CA LEU A 4 -4.10 -18.63 1.15
C LEU A 4 -2.57 -18.53 1.17
N GLU A 5 -1.88 -19.23 2.06
CA GLU A 5 -0.40 -19.23 2.10
C GLU A 5 0.19 -19.64 0.76
N GLN A 6 -0.35 -20.69 0.14
CA GLN A 6 0.09 -21.16 -1.18
C GLN A 6 -0.16 -20.12 -2.26
N GLN A 7 -1.32 -19.46 -2.24
CA GLN A 7 -1.64 -18.37 -3.16
C GLN A 7 -0.69 -17.17 -2.99
N LEU A 8 -0.42 -16.75 -1.75
CA LEU A 8 0.49 -15.65 -1.45
C LEU A 8 1.92 -15.97 -1.92
N LEU A 9 2.40 -17.21 -1.69
CA LEU A 9 3.71 -17.64 -2.17
C LEU A 9 3.80 -17.58 -3.70
N LYS A 10 2.76 -18.03 -4.41
CA LYS A 10 2.70 -17.94 -5.87
C LYS A 10 2.78 -16.50 -6.37
N LEU A 11 2.06 -15.58 -5.73
CA LEU A 11 2.08 -14.15 -6.06
C LEU A 11 3.45 -13.52 -5.78
N VAL A 12 4.07 -13.84 -4.63
CA VAL A 12 5.43 -13.39 -4.31
C VAL A 12 6.42 -13.91 -5.36
N SER A 13 6.37 -15.19 -5.73
CA SER A 13 7.24 -15.75 -6.77
C SER A 13 7.05 -15.07 -8.12
N LYS A 14 5.81 -14.71 -8.47
CA LYS A 14 5.48 -14.05 -9.73
C LYS A 14 5.99 -12.60 -9.80
N HIS A 15 5.96 -11.86 -8.69
CA HIS A 15 6.13 -10.40 -8.69
C HIS A 15 7.34 -9.87 -7.92
N SER A 16 8.05 -10.71 -7.14
CA SER A 16 9.14 -10.29 -6.24
C SER A 16 10.22 -9.42 -6.91
N ALA A 17 10.59 -9.73 -8.16
CA ALA A 17 11.61 -8.99 -8.90
C ALA A 17 11.16 -7.58 -9.34
N ARG A 18 9.86 -7.40 -9.64
CA ARG A 18 9.34 -6.14 -10.17
C ARG A 18 8.92 -5.18 -9.05
N GLY A 19 8.39 -5.74 -7.97
CA GLY A 19 7.92 -5.00 -6.81
C GLY A 19 6.44 -5.23 -6.53
N ILE A 20 5.94 -4.51 -5.52
CA ILE A 20 4.55 -4.56 -5.10
C ILE A 20 3.97 -3.14 -5.05
N LEU A 21 2.82 -2.93 -5.68
CA LEU A 21 2.07 -1.68 -5.65
C LEU A 21 1.29 -1.60 -4.34
N ILE A 22 1.48 -0.51 -3.59
CA ILE A 22 0.87 -0.35 -2.27
C ILE A 22 -0.13 0.82 -2.30
N ASP A 23 -1.31 0.58 -1.73
CA ASP A 23 -2.32 1.62 -1.51
C ASP A 23 -1.95 2.59 -0.36
N THR A 24 -2.78 3.61 -0.15
CA THR A 24 -2.55 4.62 0.90
C THR A 24 -2.58 4.03 2.32
N ASN A 25 -3.54 3.17 2.65
CA ASN A 25 -3.74 2.71 4.02
C ASN A 25 -2.63 1.74 4.48
N VAL A 26 -2.24 0.81 3.62
CA VAL A 26 -1.14 -0.13 3.87
C VAL A 26 0.19 0.62 3.89
N LEU A 27 0.38 1.62 3.01
CA LEU A 27 1.59 2.44 3.02
C LEU A 27 1.71 3.24 4.32
N LEU A 28 0.61 3.80 4.84
CA LEU A 28 0.61 4.45 6.15
C LEU A 28 1.02 3.50 7.28
N LEU A 29 0.45 2.28 7.31
CA LEU A 29 0.82 1.28 8.31
C LEU A 29 2.32 0.96 8.26
N TYR A 30 2.84 0.69 7.06
CA TYR A 30 4.26 0.40 6.86
C TYR A 30 5.16 1.57 7.29
N LEU A 31 4.85 2.80 6.86
CA LEU A 31 5.67 3.97 7.18
C LEU A 31 5.63 4.30 8.67
N PHE A 32 4.46 4.34 9.28
CA PHE A 32 4.35 4.65 10.71
C PHE A 32 4.92 3.53 11.58
N GLY A 33 4.76 2.27 11.18
CA GLY A 33 5.38 1.15 11.87
C GLY A 33 6.92 1.24 11.92
N ASN A 34 7.54 1.80 10.88
CA ASN A 34 9.01 1.95 10.82
C ASN A 34 9.52 3.30 11.33
N LEU A 35 8.75 4.38 11.16
CA LEU A 35 9.20 5.73 11.47
C LEU A 35 8.71 6.22 12.83
N LEU A 36 7.48 5.88 13.22
CA LEU A 36 6.86 6.36 14.46
C LEU A 36 5.90 5.30 15.04
N PRO A 37 6.43 4.19 15.59
CA PRO A 37 5.61 3.07 16.07
C PRO A 37 4.58 3.46 17.13
N SER A 38 4.85 4.53 17.90
CA SER A 38 3.93 5.04 18.93
C SER A 38 2.61 5.59 18.38
N ALA A 39 2.52 5.84 17.07
CA ALA A 39 1.29 6.29 16.41
C ALA A 39 0.36 5.14 15.98
N ILE A 40 0.84 3.89 16.00
CA ILE A 40 0.02 2.71 15.71
C ILE A 40 -1.11 2.64 16.74
N GLY A 41 -2.33 2.31 16.31
CA GLY A 41 -3.53 2.35 17.16
C GLY A 41 -4.17 3.73 17.29
N GLN A 42 -3.69 4.77 16.61
CA GLN A 42 -4.27 6.12 16.66
C GLN A 42 -4.91 6.56 15.34
N LYS A 43 -6.04 7.29 15.42
CA LYS A 43 -6.71 7.91 14.27
C LYS A 43 -6.93 6.91 13.14
N ARG A 44 -6.43 7.16 11.92
CA ARG A 44 -6.60 6.26 10.77
C ARG A 44 -5.85 4.92 10.94
N LEU A 45 -4.93 4.82 11.89
CA LEU A 45 -4.22 3.59 12.26
C LEU A 45 -4.88 2.86 13.44
N SER A 46 -6.04 3.29 13.93
CA SER A 46 -6.71 2.70 15.10
C SER A 46 -7.10 1.24 14.92
N LYS A 47 -7.30 0.80 13.67
CA LYS A 47 -7.66 -0.58 13.35
C LYS A 47 -6.46 -1.53 13.27
N TYR A 48 -5.23 -1.03 13.39
CA TYR A 48 -4.01 -1.82 13.29
C TYR A 48 -3.28 -1.93 14.63
N GLY A 49 -2.68 -3.10 14.86
CA GLY A 49 -1.78 -3.39 15.98
C GLY A 49 -0.32 -3.55 15.55
N THR A 50 0.56 -3.78 16.52
CA THR A 50 1.98 -4.04 16.26
C THR A 50 2.22 -5.31 15.44
N GLN A 51 1.40 -6.35 15.64
CA GLN A 51 1.45 -7.57 14.84
C GLN A 51 1.15 -7.32 13.35
N ASP A 52 0.27 -6.35 13.05
CA ASP A 52 -0.03 -5.97 11.67
C ASP A 52 1.17 -5.25 11.03
N VAL A 53 1.92 -4.46 11.81
CA VAL A 53 3.18 -3.83 11.36
C VAL A 53 4.22 -4.90 11.01
N ASP A 54 4.39 -5.90 11.87
CA ASP A 54 5.31 -7.00 11.61
C ASP A 54 4.90 -7.79 10.36
N LEU A 55 3.60 -8.08 10.22
CA LEU A 55 3.04 -8.79 9.08
C LEU A 55 3.28 -8.05 7.77
N VAL A 56 2.92 -6.76 7.69
CA VAL A 56 3.13 -5.97 6.46
C VAL A 56 4.62 -5.85 6.15
N SER A 57 5.46 -5.59 7.15
CA SER A 57 6.90 -5.38 6.94
C SER A 57 7.59 -6.64 6.44
N GLN A 58 7.27 -7.80 7.01
CA GLN A 58 7.79 -9.10 6.55
C GLN A 58 7.30 -9.45 5.14
N PHE A 59 6.06 -9.11 4.82
CA PHE A 59 5.49 -9.42 3.51
C PHE A 59 6.08 -8.54 2.41
N VAL A 60 6.06 -7.21 2.59
CA VAL A 60 6.61 -6.28 1.58
C VAL A 60 8.13 -6.42 1.43
N GLY A 61 8.84 -6.86 2.48
CA GLY A 61 10.27 -7.17 2.42
C GLY A 61 10.65 -8.33 1.50
N ARG A 62 9.67 -9.09 0.99
CA ARG A 62 9.88 -10.16 -0.02
C ARG A 62 9.99 -9.62 -1.45
N PHE A 63 9.77 -8.33 -1.64
CA PHE A 63 9.78 -7.67 -2.94
C PHE A 63 11.01 -6.76 -3.05
N GLY A 64 11.63 -6.71 -4.23
CA GLY A 64 12.82 -5.89 -4.44
C GLY A 64 12.54 -4.39 -4.38
N GLN A 65 11.30 -3.96 -4.63
CA GLN A 65 10.88 -2.56 -4.68
C GLN A 65 9.43 -2.41 -4.21
N LEU A 66 9.13 -1.27 -3.57
CA LEU A 66 7.75 -0.86 -3.29
C LEU A 66 7.34 0.16 -4.35
N LEU A 67 6.26 -0.14 -5.05
CA LEU A 67 5.69 0.67 -6.12
C LEU A 67 4.54 1.51 -5.56
N THR A 68 4.38 2.73 -6.06
CA THR A 68 3.34 3.66 -5.65
C THR A 68 3.02 4.64 -6.77
N THR A 69 2.06 5.53 -6.58
CA THR A 69 1.74 6.61 -7.53
C THR A 69 1.87 7.96 -6.82
N GLN A 70 2.02 9.04 -7.59
CA GLN A 70 2.02 10.40 -7.02
C GLN A 70 0.72 10.69 -6.24
N HIS A 71 -0.41 10.12 -6.67
CA HIS A 71 -1.69 10.24 -5.97
C HIS A 71 -1.66 9.57 -4.59
N VAL A 72 -1.16 8.32 -4.51
CA VAL A 72 -0.98 7.62 -3.22
C VAL A 72 0.01 8.35 -2.32
N LEU A 73 1.13 8.85 -2.85
CA LEU A 73 2.11 9.61 -2.07
C LEU A 73 1.52 10.92 -1.53
N ALA A 74 0.75 11.64 -2.34
CA ALA A 74 0.08 12.87 -1.91
C ALA A 74 -0.95 12.59 -0.81
N GLU A 75 -1.79 11.57 -0.99
CA GLU A 75 -2.77 11.17 0.03
C GLU A 75 -2.10 10.72 1.32
N THR A 76 -1.06 9.89 1.21
CA THR A 76 -0.24 9.41 2.34
C THR A 76 0.38 10.58 3.11
N SER A 77 0.96 11.56 2.41
CA SER A 77 1.55 12.77 3.02
C SER A 77 0.50 13.60 3.77
N ASN A 78 -0.68 13.78 3.16
CA ASN A 78 -1.78 14.53 3.77
C ASN A 78 -2.32 13.83 5.02
N LEU A 79 -2.55 12.52 4.95
CA LEU A 79 -3.05 11.72 6.07
C LEU A 79 -2.01 11.61 7.19
N ALA A 80 -0.73 11.46 6.85
CA ALA A 80 0.36 11.45 7.83
C ALA A 80 0.33 12.73 8.70
N ARG A 81 0.11 13.90 8.08
CA ARG A 81 -0.02 15.19 8.81
C ARG A 81 -1.27 15.27 9.67
N GLN A 82 -2.32 14.50 9.36
CA GLN A 82 -3.52 14.41 10.19
C GLN A 82 -3.32 13.47 11.38
N ILE A 83 -2.53 12.41 11.22
CA ILE A 83 -2.22 11.44 12.30
C ILE A 83 -1.44 12.13 13.43
N ILE A 84 -0.42 12.92 13.09
CA ILE A 84 0.45 13.58 14.08
C ILE A 84 0.14 15.07 14.24
N GLY A 85 0.38 15.60 15.44
CA GLY A 85 0.23 17.01 15.78
C GLY A 85 1.56 17.71 16.05
N GLY A 86 1.54 19.05 16.07
CA GLY A 86 2.66 19.86 16.54
C GLY A 86 3.98 19.66 15.78
N GLY A 87 5.11 19.77 16.50
CA GLY A 87 6.46 19.72 15.93
C GLY A 87 6.80 18.41 15.20
N LEU A 88 6.15 17.29 15.58
CA LEU A 88 6.36 15.99 14.93
C LEU A 88 5.98 16.02 13.44
N ARG A 89 5.08 16.91 13.02
CA ARG A 89 4.71 17.07 11.59
C ARG A 89 5.90 17.40 10.72
N HIS A 90 6.74 18.32 11.19
CA HIS A 90 7.92 18.75 10.44
C HIS A 90 8.94 17.62 10.37
N GLU A 91 9.22 16.98 11.51
CA GLU A 91 10.15 15.86 11.59
C GLU A 91 9.73 14.68 10.68
N LEU A 92 8.46 14.29 10.72
CA LEU A 92 7.97 13.22 9.83
C LEU A 92 8.10 13.64 8.36
N SER A 93 7.78 14.89 8.02
CA SER A 93 7.90 15.37 6.63
C SER A 93 9.34 15.28 6.12
N LEU A 94 10.33 15.61 6.97
CA LEU A 94 11.75 15.46 6.63
C LEU A 94 12.16 13.99 6.43
N ARG A 95 11.53 13.06 7.16
CA ARG A 95 11.78 11.61 7.00
C ARG A 95 11.07 11.01 5.79
N LEU A 96 9.90 11.51 5.42
CA LEU A 96 9.15 11.08 4.23
C LEU A 96 9.75 11.60 2.93
N HIS A 97 10.24 12.84 2.90
CA HIS A 97 10.83 13.46 1.72
C HIS A 97 11.83 12.55 0.97
N PRO A 98 12.87 11.98 1.62
CA PRO A 98 13.82 11.12 0.92
C PRO A 98 13.24 9.78 0.45
N LEU A 99 12.11 9.33 1.00
CA LEU A 99 11.42 8.12 0.55
C LEU A 99 10.53 8.39 -0.67
N PHE A 100 9.97 9.60 -0.76
CA PHE A 100 8.95 9.97 -1.76
C PHE A 100 9.55 10.68 -2.97
N CYS A 101 10.59 11.50 -2.75
CA CYS A 101 11.05 12.48 -3.73
C CYS A 101 12.47 12.22 -4.26
N LEU A 102 13.21 11.27 -3.67
CA LEU A 102 14.58 10.97 -4.08
C LEU A 102 14.67 9.56 -4.67
N GLU A 103 15.49 9.40 -5.71
CA GLU A 103 15.83 8.10 -6.28
C GLU A 103 17.07 7.53 -5.58
N LYS A 104 16.86 6.70 -4.56
CA LYS A 104 17.96 6.06 -3.81
C LYS A 104 17.56 4.65 -3.36
N PRO A 105 18.53 3.79 -2.99
CA PRO A 105 18.19 2.48 -2.42
C PRO A 105 17.20 2.60 -1.25
N GLY A 106 16.10 1.85 -1.33
CA GLY A 106 15.02 1.86 -0.34
C GLY A 106 13.99 2.98 -0.47
N SER A 107 14.08 3.86 -1.49
CA SER A 107 12.99 4.79 -1.80
C SER A 107 11.81 4.09 -2.47
N LEU A 108 10.63 4.71 -2.39
CA LEU A 108 9.45 4.25 -3.12
C LEU A 108 9.63 4.53 -4.62
N LYS A 109 9.23 3.59 -5.46
CA LYS A 109 9.30 3.76 -6.92
C LYS A 109 7.96 4.24 -7.44
N SER A 110 7.97 5.39 -8.10
CA SER A 110 6.77 5.98 -8.69
C SER A 110 6.41 5.26 -10.00
N CYS A 111 5.14 4.88 -10.11
CA CYS A 111 4.48 4.44 -11.33
C CYS A 111 3.68 5.62 -11.91
N ASN A 112 3.72 5.76 -13.23
CA ASN A 112 2.94 6.77 -13.93
C ASN A 112 1.55 6.21 -14.23
N VAL A 113 0.53 6.91 -13.78
CA VAL A 113 -0.86 6.66 -14.17
C VAL A 113 -1.19 7.57 -15.34
N ASP A 114 -1.56 6.98 -16.48
CA ASP A 114 -2.15 7.76 -17.56
C ASP A 114 -3.62 8.03 -17.23
N GLY A 115 -3.93 9.29 -16.88
CA GLY A 115 -5.29 9.69 -16.54
C GLY A 115 -6.29 9.47 -17.67
N ALA A 116 -5.84 9.48 -18.93
CA ALA A 116 -6.69 9.21 -20.08
C ALA A 116 -7.07 7.72 -20.20
N ALA A 117 -6.33 6.83 -19.55
CA ALA A 117 -6.61 5.39 -19.51
C ALA A 117 -7.53 4.99 -18.34
N ILE A 118 -7.92 5.95 -17.47
CA ILE A 118 -8.82 5.67 -16.35
C ILE A 118 -10.26 5.59 -16.87
N ASP A 119 -10.88 4.44 -16.68
CA ASP A 119 -12.28 4.21 -17.00
C ASP A 119 -13.21 5.12 -16.17
N ALA A 120 -14.24 5.68 -16.82
CA ALA A 120 -15.12 6.66 -16.20
C ALA A 120 -16.01 6.05 -15.10
N ASP A 121 -16.49 4.82 -15.28
CA ASP A 121 -17.32 4.13 -14.29
C ASP A 121 -16.48 3.73 -13.08
N LEU A 122 -15.24 3.29 -13.32
CA LEU A 122 -14.27 3.02 -12.29
C LEU A 122 -13.91 4.28 -11.48
N PHE A 123 -13.69 5.41 -12.16
CA PHE A 123 -13.47 6.70 -11.51
C PHE A 123 -14.68 7.14 -10.67
N ALA A 124 -15.89 7.02 -11.21
CA ALA A 124 -17.11 7.40 -10.50
C ALA A 124 -17.33 6.57 -9.23
N ARG A 125 -16.95 5.28 -9.27
CA ARG A 125 -17.14 4.35 -8.15
C ARG A 125 -16.04 4.42 -7.10
N LEU A 126 -14.78 4.51 -7.51
CA LEU A 126 -13.62 4.40 -6.62
C LEU A 126 -12.91 5.75 -6.34
N GLY A 127 -13.13 6.75 -7.18
CA GLY A 127 -12.35 7.98 -7.18
C GLY A 127 -10.99 7.84 -7.87
N LEU A 128 -10.27 8.96 -7.98
CA LEU A 128 -9.08 9.08 -8.83
C LEU A 128 -7.95 8.12 -8.45
N THR A 129 -7.59 8.09 -7.16
CA THR A 129 -6.43 7.30 -6.69
C THR A 129 -6.64 5.82 -6.96
N ASP A 130 -7.79 5.29 -6.55
CA ASP A 130 -8.08 3.86 -6.60
C ASP A 130 -8.41 3.38 -8.03
N ALA A 131 -9.06 4.22 -8.83
CA ALA A 131 -9.22 3.95 -10.26
C ALA A 131 -7.87 3.95 -10.99
N GLY A 132 -6.97 4.88 -10.64
CA GLY A 132 -5.60 4.90 -11.16
C GLY A 132 -4.79 3.67 -10.74
N LEU A 133 -4.89 3.24 -9.48
CA LEU A 133 -4.26 1.99 -9.02
C LEU A 133 -4.78 0.80 -9.81
N THR A 134 -6.09 0.68 -9.97
CA THR A 134 -6.72 -0.40 -10.74
C THR A 134 -6.25 -0.41 -12.19
N SER A 135 -6.07 0.76 -12.84
CA SER A 135 -5.53 0.84 -14.22
C SER A 135 -4.07 0.34 -14.34
N LEU A 136 -3.31 0.39 -13.24
CA LEU A 136 -1.94 -0.14 -13.17
C LEU A 136 -1.90 -1.63 -12.87
N VAL A 137 -2.95 -2.19 -12.26
CA VAL A 137 -2.98 -3.62 -11.98
C VAL A 137 -3.17 -4.37 -13.30
N GLN A 138 -2.06 -4.83 -13.84
CA GLN A 138 -1.98 -5.69 -15.00
C GLN A 138 -1.36 -7.03 -14.60
N ALA A 139 -1.16 -7.92 -15.58
CA ALA A 139 -0.60 -9.25 -15.36
C ALA A 139 0.76 -9.26 -14.62
N ASP A 140 1.43 -8.12 -14.52
CA ASP A 140 2.79 -7.98 -14.04
C ASP A 140 2.97 -7.05 -12.82
N THR A 141 1.86 -6.54 -12.25
CA THR A 141 1.89 -5.66 -11.07
C THR A 141 0.95 -6.21 -10.01
N LEU A 142 1.50 -6.50 -8.82
CA LEU A 142 0.74 -6.98 -7.67
C LEU A 142 0.30 -5.80 -6.80
N LEU A 143 -1.00 -5.65 -6.58
CA LEU A 143 -1.55 -4.68 -5.63
C LEU A 143 -1.66 -5.27 -4.22
N LEU A 144 -1.23 -4.52 -3.21
CA LEU A 144 -1.54 -4.75 -1.81
C LEU A 144 -2.39 -3.59 -1.29
N THR A 145 -3.60 -3.92 -0.85
CA THR A 145 -4.57 -2.94 -0.37
C THR A 145 -5.31 -3.46 0.85
N ASP A 146 -5.79 -2.55 1.70
CA ASP A 146 -6.70 -2.87 2.80
C ASP A 146 -8.13 -2.36 2.54
N ASP A 147 -8.42 -2.01 1.29
CA ASP A 147 -9.73 -1.58 0.79
C ASP A 147 -10.37 -2.73 -0.02
N LEU A 148 -11.59 -3.11 0.35
CA LEU A 148 -12.30 -4.22 -0.28
C LEU A 148 -12.78 -3.86 -1.70
N ASP A 149 -13.26 -2.64 -1.92
CA ASP A 149 -13.78 -2.22 -3.21
C ASP A 149 -12.65 -2.11 -4.24
N LEU A 150 -11.50 -1.56 -3.84
CA LEU A 150 -10.30 -1.55 -4.66
C LEU A 150 -9.80 -2.98 -4.96
N TYR A 151 -9.72 -3.85 -3.95
CA TYR A 151 -9.33 -5.25 -4.14
C TYR A 151 -10.24 -5.97 -5.16
N VAL A 152 -11.56 -5.88 -4.98
CA VAL A 152 -12.54 -6.53 -5.87
C VAL A 152 -12.41 -5.97 -7.29
N SER A 153 -12.20 -4.67 -7.44
CA SER A 153 -12.04 -4.03 -8.76
C SER A 153 -10.80 -4.51 -9.49
N ALA A 154 -9.66 -4.57 -8.79
CA ALA A 154 -8.40 -5.04 -9.35
C ALA A 154 -8.50 -6.51 -9.81
N VAL A 155 -9.07 -7.39 -8.98
CA VAL A 155 -9.24 -8.81 -9.33
C VAL A 155 -10.26 -8.98 -10.47
N SER A 156 -11.37 -8.24 -10.45
CA SER A 156 -12.40 -8.31 -11.49
C SER A 156 -11.88 -7.83 -12.86
N ALA A 157 -10.89 -6.93 -12.87
CA ALA A 157 -10.17 -6.51 -14.07
C ALA A 157 -9.12 -7.54 -14.55
N GLY A 158 -8.99 -8.69 -13.89
CA GLY A 158 -8.00 -9.73 -14.21
C GLY A 158 -6.60 -9.45 -13.64
N GLY A 159 -6.48 -8.48 -12.74
CA GLY A 159 -5.25 -8.11 -12.08
C GLY A 159 -4.92 -8.99 -10.86
N ASP A 160 -3.65 -9.01 -10.47
CA ASP A 160 -3.23 -9.65 -9.23
C ASP A 160 -3.32 -8.66 -8.06
N ALA A 161 -4.10 -9.00 -7.03
CA ALA A 161 -4.23 -8.19 -5.83
C ALA A 161 -4.31 -9.06 -4.57
N ILE A 162 -3.91 -8.46 -3.45
CA ILE A 162 -4.01 -9.03 -2.11
C ILE A 162 -4.73 -8.02 -1.22
N ASN A 163 -5.77 -8.49 -0.54
CA ASN A 163 -6.40 -7.74 0.53
C ASN A 163 -5.66 -8.02 1.85
N PHE A 164 -5.14 -6.97 2.50
CA PHE A 164 -4.37 -7.07 3.72
C PHE A 164 -5.22 -7.58 4.89
N THR A 165 -6.52 -7.27 4.95
CA THR A 165 -7.43 -7.87 5.94
C THR A 165 -7.47 -9.39 5.83
N HIS A 166 -7.50 -9.98 4.62
CA HIS A 166 -7.42 -11.45 4.48
C HIS A 166 -6.09 -12.02 5.00
N MET A 167 -4.99 -11.28 4.86
CA MET A 167 -3.70 -11.70 5.44
C MET A 167 -3.74 -11.67 6.97
N ARG A 168 -4.35 -10.64 7.55
CA ARG A 168 -4.52 -10.48 9.00
C ARG A 168 -5.37 -11.60 9.58
N GLU A 169 -6.49 -11.94 8.93
CA GLU A 169 -7.37 -13.05 9.33
C GLU A 169 -6.62 -14.38 9.33
N ALA A 170 -5.85 -14.66 8.27
CA ALA A 170 -5.06 -15.88 8.19
C ALA A 170 -3.90 -15.94 9.19
N ALA A 171 -3.38 -14.78 9.61
CA ALA A 171 -2.37 -14.66 10.65
C ALA A 171 -2.95 -14.63 12.08
N GLY A 172 -4.28 -14.53 12.22
CA GLY A 172 -4.97 -14.43 13.50
C GLY A 172 -4.76 -13.10 14.23
N THR A 173 -4.57 -11.99 13.49
CA THR A 173 -4.36 -10.64 14.06
C THR A 173 -5.63 -9.79 14.10
N VAL A 174 -6.77 -10.34 13.66
CA VAL A 174 -8.12 -9.74 13.71
C VAL A 174 -9.13 -10.71 14.29
#